data_AF-A0A2T2UPS4-F1
#
_entry.id   AF-A0A2T2UPS4-F1
#
_cell.length_a   1.000
_cell.length_b   1.000
_cell.length_c   1.000
_cell.angle_alpha   90.00
_cell.angle_beta   90.00
_cell.angle_gamma   90.00
#
_symmetry.space_group_name_H-M   'P 1'
#
loop_
_entity.id
_entity.type
_entity.pdbx_description
1 polymer ?
#
loop_
_entity_poly.entity_id
_entity_poly.type
_entity_poly.pdbx_seq_one_letter_code
_entity_poly.pdbx_strand_id
1 'polypeptide(L)' 'MASPESTGPDSAVAPEPPSPRSREAVDRFVSLWGEMASTWGINRNMAKIHVLLYCAEQPLNTDRI' A
#
# COMPACT_ATOMS: atom_id res chain seq x y z
N MET A 1 7.65 28.37 -40.55
CA MET A 1 6.54 28.42 -39.60
C MET A 1 6.77 27.32 -38.58
N ALA A 2 6.91 27.69 -37.31
CA ALA A 2 7.08 26.78 -36.19
C ALA A 2 5.70 26.43 -35.61
N SER A 3 5.49 25.16 -35.27
CA SER A 3 5.15 24.74 -33.91
C SER A 3 5.16 23.20 -33.81
N PRO A 4 5.70 22.64 -32.73
CA PRO A 4 5.73 21.20 -32.44
C PRO A 4 4.53 20.82 -31.55
N GLU A 5 3.75 19.80 -31.92
CA GLU A 5 2.75 19.25 -31.00
C GLU A 5 3.41 18.24 -30.05
N SER A 6 3.80 18.78 -28.90
CA SER A 6 3.70 18.22 -27.56
C SER A 6 3.58 16.69 -27.46
N THR A 7 4.74 16.04 -27.32
CA THR A 7 4.86 14.88 -26.43
C THR A 7 4.47 15.34 -25.02
N GLY A 8 3.20 15.22 -24.67
CA GLY A 8 2.79 15.27 -23.27
C GLY A 8 3.35 14.01 -22.59
N PRO A 9 4.21 14.12 -21.57
CA PRO A 9 4.53 12.95 -20.79
C PRO A 9 3.23 12.49 -20.15
N ASP A 10 2.92 11.22 -20.39
CA ASP A 10 2.02 10.41 -19.59
C ASP A 10 2.23 10.85 -18.13
N SER A 11 1.32 11.68 -17.64
CA SER A 11 1.41 12.22 -16.29
C SER A 11 1.05 11.07 -15.39
N ALA A 12 2.06 10.24 -15.13
CA ALA A 12 2.15 9.40 -13.98
C ALA A 12 1.89 10.34 -12.81
N VAL A 13 0.63 10.38 -12.37
CA VAL A 13 0.24 10.88 -11.07
C VAL A 13 1.17 10.14 -10.11
N ALA A 14 2.22 10.82 -9.68
CA ALA A 14 3.00 10.34 -8.56
C ALA A 14 1.98 10.12 -7.44
N PRO A 15 1.94 8.94 -6.81
CA PRO A 15 0.96 8.69 -5.77
C PRO A 15 1.12 9.80 -4.74
N GLU A 16 0.07 10.62 -4.56
CA GLU A 16 0.11 11.62 -3.51
C GLU A 16 0.43 10.90 -2.21
N PRO A 17 1.44 11.37 -1.44
CA PRO A 17 1.87 10.67 -0.26
C PRO A 17 0.65 10.43 0.65
N PRO A 18 0.46 9.20 1.15
CA PRO A 18 -0.76 8.84 1.86
C PRO A 18 -0.99 9.81 3.02
N SER A 19 -2.18 10.40 3.02
CA SER A 19 -2.63 11.30 4.08
C SER A 19 -2.39 10.66 5.44
N PRO A 20 -2.07 11.42 6.50
CA PRO A 20 -1.82 10.86 7.84
C PRO A 20 -2.95 9.94 8.32
N ARG A 21 -4.18 10.25 7.93
CA ARG A 21 -5.39 9.47 8.26
C ARG A 21 -5.42 8.08 7.60
N SER A 22 -4.92 7.94 6.37
CA SER A 22 -4.91 6.64 5.69
C SER A 22 -3.86 5.71 6.29
N ARG A 23 -2.71 6.22 6.72
CA ARG A 23 -1.72 5.45 7.48
C ARG A 23 -2.28 4.91 8.80
N GLU A 24 -2.94 5.76 9.59
CA GLU A 24 -3.62 5.30 10.82
C GLU A 24 -4.70 4.24 10.55
N ALA A 25 -5.43 4.36 9.44
CA ALA A 25 -6.43 3.39 9.06
C ALA A 25 -5.81 2.03 8.73
N VAL A 26 -4.69 2.01 7.99
CA VAL A 26 -3.93 0.79 7.69
C VAL A 26 -3.39 0.16 8.96
N ASP A 27 -2.80 0.94 9.87
CA ASP A 27 -2.26 0.40 11.13
C ASP A 27 -3.36 -0.27 11.98
N ARG A 28 -4.53 0.39 12.11
CA ARG A 28 -5.68 -0.20 12.81
C ARG A 28 -6.18 -1.46 12.12
N PHE A 29 -6.25 -1.44 10.78
CA PHE A 29 -6.66 -2.59 9.99
C PHE A 29 -5.73 -3.79 10.17
N VAL A 30 -4.41 -3.57 10.07
CA VAL A 30 -3.37 -4.59 10.29
C VAL A 30 -3.46 -5.19 11.70
N SER A 31 -3.71 -4.35 12.71
CA SER A 31 -3.80 -4.85 14.09
C SER A 31 -5.03 -5.74 14.31
N LEU A 32 -6.22 -5.26 13.89
CA LEU A 32 -7.48 -6.00 14.01
C LEU A 32 -7.44 -7.31 13.22
N TRP A 33 -6.91 -7.26 11.99
CA TRP A 33 -6.77 -8.46 11.17
C TRP A 33 -5.85 -9.50 11.80
N GLY A 34 -4.73 -9.07 12.38
CA GLY A 34 -3.80 -9.96 13.08
C GLY A 34 -4.42 -10.63 14.31
N GLU A 35 -5.29 -9.92 15.03
CA GLU A 35 -6.04 -10.48 16.17
C GLU A 35 -7.06 -11.53 15.70
N MET A 36 -7.88 -11.21 14.69
CA MET A 36 -8.85 -12.15 14.12
C MET A 36 -8.17 -13.40 13.55
N ALA A 37 -7.05 -13.24 12.83
CA ALA A 37 -6.27 -14.34 12.27
C ALA A 37 -5.79 -15.31 13.36
N SER A 38 -5.40 -14.78 14.51
CA SER A 38 -4.95 -15.58 15.65
C SER A 38 -6.08 -16.45 16.20
N THR A 39 -7.31 -15.94 16.24
CA THR A 39 -8.51 -16.70 16.66
C THR A 39 -8.82 -17.87 15.74
N TRP A 40 -8.44 -17.79 14.46
CA TRP A 40 -8.61 -18.87 13.48
C TRP A 40 -7.39 -19.79 13.36
N GLY A 41 -6.39 -19.66 14.23
CA GLY A 41 -5.18 -20.48 14.21
C GLY A 41 -4.18 -20.11 13.10
N ILE A 42 -4.35 -18.95 12.46
CA ILE A 42 -3.41 -18.41 11.46
C ILE A 42 -2.30 -17.65 12.18
N ASN A 43 -1.06 -17.79 11.72
CA ASN A 43 0.08 -17.05 12.28
C ASN A 43 -0.13 -15.53 12.13
N ARG A 44 -0.20 -14.83 13.27
CA ARG A 44 -0.41 -13.37 13.34
C ARG A 44 0.56 -12.59 12.46
N ASN A 45 1.84 -12.96 12.45
CA ASN A 45 2.85 -12.22 11.70
C ASN A 45 2.65 -12.39 10.19
N MET A 46 2.39 -13.62 9.73
CA MET A 46 2.13 -13.88 8.31
C MET A 46 0.84 -13.21 7.84
N ALA A 47 -0.21 -13.19 8.68
CA ALA A 47 -1.44 -12.48 8.38
C ALA A 47 -1.22 -10.96 8.24
N LYS A 48 -0.43 -10.36 9.15
CA LYS A 48 -0.07 -8.94 9.08
C LYS A 48 0.74 -8.58 7.84
N ILE A 49 1.73 -9.41 7.47
CA ILE A 49 2.50 -9.24 6.23
C ILE A 49 1.58 -9.24 5.00
N HIS A 50 0.61 -10.16 4.98
CA HIS A 50 -0.37 -10.23 3.87
C HIS A 50 -1.24 -8.98 3.78
N VAL A 51 -1.66 -8.43 4.91
CA VAL A 51 -2.44 -7.18 4.94
C VAL A 51 -1.59 -5.99 4.50
N LEU A 52 -0.34 -5.89 4.96
CA LEU A 52 0.56 -4.83 4.54
C LEU A 52 0.80 -4.87 3.03
N LEU A 53 0.98 -6.07 2.47
CA LEU A 53 1.05 -6.28 1.02
C LEU A 53 -0.24 -5.91 0.30
N TYR A 54 -1.41 -6.24 0.86
CA TYR A 54 -2.70 -5.88 0.29
C TYR A 54 -2.91 -4.36 0.22
N CYS A 55 -2.41 -3.62 1.22
CA CYS A 55 -2.47 -2.17 1.27
C CYS A 55 -1.38 -1.47 0.46
N ALA A 56 -0.41 -2.21 -0.09
CA ALA A 56 0.69 -1.64 -0.85
C ALA A 56 0.24 -1.26 -2.27
N GLU A 57 0.47 -0.01 -2.67
CA GLU A 57 0.15 0.48 -4.01
C GLU A 57 1.11 -0.07 -5.09
N GLN A 58 2.26 -0.60 -4.67
CA GLN A 58 3.28 -1.16 -5.55
C GLN A 58 3.79 -2.50 -4.99
N PRO A 59 4.29 -3.40 -5.84
CA PRO A 59 4.89 -4.65 -5.38
C PRO A 59 6.06 -4.38 -4.42
N LEU A 60 5.96 -4.92 -3.21
CA LEU A 60 7.02 -4.83 -2.19
C LEU A 60 7.79 -6.13 -2.13
N ASN A 61 9.09 -6.02 -1.88
CA ASN A 61 9.94 -7.15 -1.54
C ASN A 61 10.10 -7.25 -0.02
N THR A 62 10.73 -8.34 0.44
CA THR A 62 10.90 -8.63 1.88
C THR A 62 11.60 -7.52 2.66
N ASP A 63 12.54 -6.80 2.04
CA ASP A 63 13.33 -5.75 2.70
C ASP A 63 12.55 -4.42 2.83
N ARG A 64 11.39 -4.30 2.17
CA ARG A 64 10.57 -3.09 2.11
C ARG A 64 9.29 -3.16 2.92
N ILE A 65 9.02 -4.31 3.54
CA ILE A 65 7.88 -4.56 4.44
C ILE A 65 8.26 -4.27 5.89
#